data_AF-N6YEW1-F1
#
_entry.id   AF-N6YEW1-F1
#
_cell.length_a   1.000
_cell.length_b   1.000
_cell.length_c   1.000
_cell.angle_alpha   90.00
_cell.angle_beta   90.00
_cell.angle_gamma   90.00
#
_symmetry.space_group_name_H-M   'P 1'
#
loop_
_entity.id
_entity.type
_entity.pdbx_description
1 polymer ?
#
loop_
_entity_poly.entity_id
_entity_poly.type
_entity_poly.pdbx_seq_one_letter_code
_entity_poly.pdbx_strand_id
1 'polypeptide(L)' 'MSRHPLKRLPVLVLAGVLSAGLSACGEVPQVTVYEQGQYRGKTDTRPWEDSEFKGDRAAWEKALKQRARNQSEYNRIQ' A
#
# COMPACT_ATOMS: atom_id res chain seq x y z
N MET A 1 15.16 -54.88 28.79
CA MET A 1 15.56 -53.98 27.68
C MET A 1 14.33 -53.23 27.19
N SER A 2 14.27 -51.92 27.46
CA SER A 2 13.12 -51.06 27.18
C SER A 2 12.91 -50.87 25.67
N ARG A 3 11.89 -51.51 25.10
CA ARG A 3 11.48 -51.37 23.68
C ARG A 3 10.59 -50.14 23.42
N HIS A 4 10.48 -49.24 24.39
CA HIS A 4 9.66 -48.03 24.28
C HIS A 4 10.14 -46.96 23.29
N PRO A 5 11.41 -46.82 22.87
CA PRO A 5 11.79 -45.68 22.02
C PRO A 5 11.20 -45.79 20.61
N LEU A 6 11.09 -47.00 20.05
CA LEU A 6 10.58 -47.22 18.68
C LEU A 6 9.07 -46.97 18.54
N LYS A 7 8.27 -47.24 19.58
CA LYS A 7 6.83 -46.94 19.55
C LYS A 7 6.51 -45.44 19.67
N ARG A 8 7.46 -44.64 20.16
CA ARG A 8 7.33 -43.18 20.30
C ARG A 8 7.82 -42.43 19.06
N LEU A 9 8.58 -43.11 18.19
CA LEU A 9 9.07 -42.57 16.92
C LEU A 9 7.98 -41.95 16.04
N PRO A 10 6.81 -42.59 15.78
CA PRO A 10 5.77 -41.99 14.95
C PRO A 10 5.16 -40.73 15.59
N VAL A 11 5.04 -40.71 16.92
CA VAL A 11 4.54 -39.54 17.67
C VAL A 11 5.52 -38.37 17.57
N LEU A 12 6.83 -38.64 17.66
CA LEU A 12 7.88 -37.64 17.52
C LEU A 12 7.95 -37.08 16.09
N VAL A 13 7.80 -37.94 15.08
CA VAL A 13 7.76 -37.52 13.67
C VAL A 13 6.54 -36.64 13.41
N LEU A 14 5.35 -37.04 13.88
CA LEU A 14 4.13 -36.27 13.71
C LEU A 14 4.23 -34.89 14.39
N ALA A 15 4.76 -34.85 15.62
CA ALA A 15 4.99 -33.60 16.33
C ALA A 15 5.95 -32.67 15.57
N GLY A 16 7.04 -33.22 15.03
CA GLY A 16 8.02 -32.45 14.25
C GLY A 16 7.42 -31.83 12.97
N VAL A 17 6.59 -32.59 12.24
CA VAL A 17 5.92 -32.11 11.01
C VAL A 17 4.93 -30.99 11.33
N LEU A 18 4.17 -31.12 12.42
CA LEU A 18 3.22 -30.08 12.84
C LEU A 18 3.95 -28.79 13.24
N SER A 19 5.01 -28.88 14.05
CA SER A 19 5.80 -27.71 14.45
C SER A 19 6.43 -27.00 13.24
N ALA A 20 6.93 -27.75 12.26
CA ALA A 20 7.46 -27.17 11.02
C ALA A 20 6.38 -26.49 10.16
N GLY A 21 5.20 -27.10 10.04
CA GLY A 21 4.08 -26.53 9.28
C GLY A 21 3.53 -25.24 9.90
N LEU A 22 3.49 -25.14 11.24
CA LEU A 22 3.06 -23.92 11.92
C LEU A 22 4.06 -22.76 11.81
N SER A 23 5.33 -23.03 11.51
CA SER A 23 6.34 -21.99 11.33
C SER A 23 6.15 -21.16 10.05
N ALA A 24 5.37 -21.67 9.09
CA ALA A 24 5.03 -20.96 7.85
C ALA A 24 4.00 -19.82 8.04
N CYS A 25 3.33 -19.74 9.19
CA CYS A 25 2.45 -18.60 9.52
C CYS A 25 3.18 -17.42 10.18
N GLY A 26 4.49 -17.52 10.39
CA GLY A 26 5.31 -16.47 11.01
C GLY A 26 5.86 -15.44 10.04
N GLU A 27 5.13 -15.08 8.99
CA GLU A 27 5.56 -14.01 8.08
C GLU A 27 5.77 -12.73 8.89
N VAL A 28 7.00 -12.18 8.81
CA VAL A 28 7.26 -10.84 9.32
C VAL A 28 6.38 -9.85 8.57
N PRO A 29 5.81 -8.84 9.24
CA PRO A 29 4.97 -7.86 8.56
C PRO A 29 5.75 -7.24 7.39
N GLN A 30 5.25 -7.45 6.16
CA GLN A 30 5.79 -6.89 4.92
C GLN A 30 5.78 -5.35 4.90
N VAL A 31 5.14 -4.74 5.90
CA VAL A 31 5.09 -3.30 6.12
C VAL A 31 6.02 -2.97 7.28
N THR A 32 7.17 -2.39 6.93
CA THR A 32 8.10 -1.76 7.86
C THR A 32 7.34 -0.73 8.69
N VAL A 33 7.35 -0.84 10.03
CA VAL A 33 6.94 0.19 11.02
C VAL A 33 5.77 1.09 10.62
N TYR A 34 4.56 0.86 11.14
CA TYR A 34 3.44 1.80 10.97
C TYR A 34 3.69 3.08 11.79
N GLU A 35 4.04 4.17 11.12
CA GLU A 35 4.15 5.50 11.74
C GLU A 35 2.77 6.17 11.71
N GLN A 36 2.08 6.15 12.84
CA GLN A 36 0.71 6.67 12.94
C GLN A 36 0.67 8.16 12.57
N GLY A 37 -0.08 8.48 11.51
CA GLY A 37 -0.28 9.85 11.04
C GLY A 37 0.67 10.31 9.92
N GLN A 38 1.57 9.45 9.44
CA GLN A 38 2.43 9.76 8.30
C GLN A 38 1.97 9.02 7.03
N TYR A 39 1.82 9.77 5.94
CA TYR A 39 1.53 9.18 4.63
C TYR A 39 2.79 8.46 4.12
N ARG A 40 2.69 7.14 3.92
CA ARG A 40 3.82 6.25 3.52
C ARG A 40 3.90 5.97 2.02
N GLY A 41 3.00 6.57 1.23
CA GLY A 41 3.02 6.48 -0.23
C GLY A 41 4.05 7.41 -0.86
N LYS A 42 4.11 7.43 -2.21
CA LYS A 42 4.90 8.44 -2.94
C LYS A 42 4.36 9.82 -2.61
N THR A 43 5.23 10.80 -2.36
CA THR A 43 4.79 12.19 -2.17
C THR A 43 3.85 12.62 -3.28
N ASP A 44 2.61 12.96 -2.92
CA ASP A 44 1.65 13.48 -3.89
C ASP A 44 2.18 14.78 -4.47
N THR A 45 2.41 14.79 -5.78
CA THR A 45 2.80 16.01 -6.49
C THR A 45 1.56 16.85 -6.72
N ARG A 46 1.63 18.14 -6.39
CA ARG A 46 0.48 19.04 -6.54
C ARG A 46 0.26 19.31 -8.04
N PRO A 47 -0.98 19.47 -8.53
CA PRO A 47 -1.23 19.60 -9.97
C PRO A 47 -0.50 20.75 -10.66
N TRP A 48 -0.19 21.82 -9.92
CA TRP A 48 0.57 22.97 -10.46
C TRP A 48 2.09 22.78 -10.44
N GLU A 49 2.60 21.69 -9.88
CA GLU A 49 4.04 21.36 -9.85
C GLU A 49 4.50 20.61 -11.11
N ASP A 50 3.58 20.26 -12.02
CA ASP A 50 3.93 19.68 -13.32
C ASP A 50 4.64 20.69 -14.24
N SER A 51 5.29 20.17 -15.27
CA SER A 51 5.99 20.88 -16.34
C SER A 51 5.18 21.98 -17.03
N GLU A 52 3.85 21.85 -17.09
CA GLU A 52 2.95 22.84 -17.69
C GLU A 52 2.88 24.13 -16.86
N PHE A 53 2.75 24.00 -15.53
CA PHE A 53 2.57 25.13 -14.62
C PHE A 53 3.85 25.52 -13.86
N LYS A 54 4.86 24.64 -13.82
CA LYS A 54 6.19 24.90 -13.25
C LYS A 54 6.18 25.43 -11.82
N GLY A 55 5.22 24.99 -11.01
CA GLY A 55 5.01 25.44 -9.64
C GLY A 55 4.07 26.66 -9.49
N ASP A 56 3.61 27.26 -10.58
CA ASP A 56 2.70 28.42 -10.54
C ASP A 56 1.25 27.99 -10.27
N ARG A 57 0.90 28.01 -8.98
CA ARG A 57 -0.46 27.74 -8.52
C ARG A 57 -1.49 28.75 -9.06
N ALA A 58 -1.14 30.02 -9.21
CA ALA A 58 -2.08 31.04 -9.66
C ALA A 58 -2.45 30.85 -11.14
N ALA A 59 -1.47 30.50 -11.98
CA ALA A 59 -1.69 30.14 -13.37
C ALA A 59 -2.60 28.90 -13.49
N TRP A 60 -2.34 27.87 -12.67
CA TRP A 60 -3.18 26.67 -12.62
C TRP A 60 -4.63 26.97 -12.19
N GLU A 61 -4.83 27.75 -11.11
CA GLU A 61 -6.18 28.13 -10.66
C GLU A 61 -6.92 28.97 -11.71
N LYS A 62 -6.21 29.85 -12.44
CA LYS A 62 -6.79 30.62 -13.55
C LYS A 62 -7.21 29.71 -14.69
N ALA A 63 -6.38 28.76 -15.09
CA ALA A 63 -6.68 27.79 -16.13
C ALA A 63 -7.92 26.94 -15.77
N LEU A 64 -8.03 26.50 -14.51
CA LEU A 64 -9.22 25.79 -14.02
C LEU A 64 -10.49 26.63 -14.12
N LYS A 65 -10.43 27.90 -13.70
CA LYS A 65 -11.57 28.83 -13.80
C LYS A 65 -11.99 29.06 -15.25
N GLN A 66 -11.04 29.21 -16.17
CA GLN A 66 -11.32 29.33 -17.60
C GLN A 66 -11.95 28.06 -18.17
N ARG A 67 -11.45 26.88 -17.80
CA ARG A 67 -12.04 25.60 -18.19
C ARG A 67 -13.50 25.52 -17.77
N ALA A 68 -13.81 25.86 -16.51
CA ALA A 68 -15.17 25.85 -16.00
C ALA A 68 -16.09 26.80 -16.78
N ARG A 69 -15.61 28.00 -17.14
CA ARG A 69 -16.37 28.95 -17.96
C ARG A 69 -16.67 28.42 -19.35
N ASN A 70 -15.70 27.77 -19.99
CA ASN A 70 -15.85 27.21 -21.34
C ASN A 70 -16.79 25.98 -21.39
N GLN A 71 -17.11 25.39 -20.24
CA GLN A 71 -18.12 24.32 -20.12
C GLN A 71 -19.53 24.88 -19.81
N SER A 72 -19.66 26.17 -19.53
CA SER A 72 -20.97 26.77 -19.30
C SER A 72 -21.70 26.95 -20.63
N GLU A 73 -22.90 26.40 -20.74
CA GLU A 73 -23.71 26.51 -21.96
C GLU A 73 -24.03 27.96 -22.30
N TYR A 74 -24.17 28.83 -21.29
CA TYR A 74 -24.33 30.28 -21.46
C TYR A 74 -23.24 30.90 -22.35
N ASN A 75 -21.99 30.45 -22.22
CA ASN A 75 -20.88 30.94 -23.04
C ASN A 75 -20.74 30.20 -24.39
N ARG A 76 -21.50 29.12 -24.61
CA ARG A 76 -21.39 28.24 -25.79
C ARG A 76 -22.43 28.53 -26.86
N ILE A 77 -23.60 29.05 -26.47
CA ILE A 77 -24.74 29.31 -27.37
C ILE A 77 -24.98 30.79 -27.67
N GLN A 78 -24.23 31.69 -27.03
CA GLN A 78 -24.31 33.14 -27.26
C GLN A 78 -23.38 33.55 -28.40
#